data_AF-A0A2T1CPH6-F1
#
_entry.id   AF-A0A2T1CPH6-F1
#
_cell.length_a   1.000
_cell.length_b   1.000
_cell.length_c   1.000
_cell.angle_alpha   90.00
_cell.angle_beta   90.00
_cell.angle_gamma   90.00
#
_symmetry.space_group_name_H-M   'P 1'
#
loop_
_entity.id
_entity.type
_entity.pdbx_description
1 polymer ?
#
loop_
_entity_poly.entity_id
_entity_poly.type
_entity_poly.pdbx_seq_one_letter_code
_entity_poly.pdbx_strand_id
1 'polypeptide(L)'
;TPHSSLPTPHDPIPANILTKPPSAELKPGQVAQDSLPSYEVLDDILDRLILEHQSPTEIVQSGHDRAVVEKVVKLVNRAEFKRKQAPPGLKVTDRAFGTGWRVPIAKQWQPAVEVLSEPIEHPASSPQGNAVEQIASVDMTR
;
A
#
# COMPACT_ATOMS: atom_id res chain seq x y z
N THR A 1 -36.95 7.66 49.29
CA THR A 1 -35.99 6.76 48.62
C THR A 1 -35.44 7.47 47.40
N PRO A 2 -34.20 7.97 47.42
CA PRO A 2 -33.64 8.61 46.23
C PRO A 2 -33.36 7.51 45.19
N HIS A 3 -33.93 7.67 44.00
CA HIS A 3 -33.67 6.82 42.86
C HIS A 3 -32.19 6.92 42.45
N SER A 4 -31.63 5.75 42.16
CA SER A 4 -30.25 5.49 41.76
C SER A 4 -29.72 6.55 40.79
N SER A 5 -28.55 7.09 41.12
CA SER A 5 -27.68 7.90 40.29
C SER A 5 -27.51 7.29 38.89
N LEU A 6 -27.74 8.10 37.85
CA LEU A 6 -27.40 7.77 36.47
C LEU A 6 -25.90 7.42 36.39
N PRO A 7 -25.51 6.36 35.66
CA PRO A 7 -24.10 6.07 35.47
C PRO A 7 -23.46 7.22 34.70
N THR A 8 -22.38 7.79 35.27
CA THR A 8 -21.45 8.71 34.61
C THR A 8 -20.94 8.12 33.30
N PRO A 9 -20.38 8.93 32.37
CA PRO A 9 -19.94 8.45 31.07
C PRO A 9 -18.74 7.52 31.26
N HIS A 10 -19.03 6.24 31.45
CA HIS A 10 -18.08 5.18 31.25
C HIS A 10 -17.66 5.27 29.78
N ASP A 11 -16.35 5.16 29.56
CA ASP A 11 -15.81 4.94 28.24
C ASP A 11 -16.64 3.83 27.57
N PRO A 12 -17.37 4.10 26.47
CA PRO A 12 -18.34 3.16 25.90
C PRO A 12 -17.69 1.86 25.42
N ILE A 13 -16.35 1.84 25.34
CA ILE A 13 -15.54 0.69 24.98
C ILE A 13 -14.82 0.16 26.22
N PRO A 14 -15.13 -1.05 26.69
CA PRO A 14 -14.40 -1.70 27.78
C PRO A 14 -12.89 -1.86 27.49
N ALA A 15 -12.06 -1.59 28.50
CA ALA A 15 -10.59 -1.63 28.37
C ALA A 15 -10.04 -2.99 27.90
N ASN A 16 -10.73 -4.09 28.23
CA ASN A 16 -10.33 -5.43 27.79
C ASN A 16 -10.43 -5.63 26.26
N ILE A 17 -11.27 -4.86 25.56
CA ILE A 17 -11.36 -4.89 24.09
C ILE A 17 -10.13 -4.23 23.47
N LEU A 18 -9.60 -3.18 24.09
CA LEU A 18 -8.42 -2.45 23.62
C LEU A 18 -7.12 -3.24 23.84
N THR A 19 -7.03 -3.99 24.95
CA THR A 19 -5.81 -4.72 25.32
C THR A 19 -5.72 -6.14 24.75
N LYS A 20 -6.83 -6.69 24.23
CA LYS A 20 -6.85 -8.06 23.70
C LYS A 20 -6.01 -8.12 22.42
N PRO A 21 -5.11 -9.10 22.27
CA PRO A 21 -4.34 -9.26 21.03
C PRO A 21 -5.28 -9.56 19.85
N PRO A 22 -4.93 -9.11 18.64
CA PRO A 22 -5.76 -9.33 17.45
C PRO A 22 -5.86 -10.83 17.14
N SER A 23 -7.04 -11.40 17.36
CA SER A 23 -7.32 -12.81 17.06
C SER A 23 -8.64 -12.92 16.30
N ALA A 24 -8.59 -13.61 15.17
CA ALA A 24 -9.77 -14.07 14.46
C ALA A 24 -10.19 -15.39 15.09
N GLU A 25 -10.98 -15.35 16.16
CA GLU A 25 -11.43 -16.50 16.97
C GLU A 25 -12.37 -17.46 16.23
N LEU A 26 -12.02 -17.88 15.01
CA LEU A 26 -12.77 -18.86 14.23
C LEU A 26 -12.49 -20.29 14.69
N LYS A 27 -11.38 -20.52 15.41
CA LYS A 27 -11.01 -21.77 16.09
C LYS A 27 -10.29 -21.50 17.42
N PRO A 28 -10.36 -22.40 18.42
CA PRO A 28 -9.64 -22.23 19.68
C PRO A 28 -8.14 -22.09 19.45
N GLY A 29 -7.53 -21.01 19.95
CA GLY A 29 -6.09 -20.74 19.82
C GLY A 29 -5.63 -20.18 18.47
N GLN A 30 -6.54 -19.85 17.55
CA GLN A 30 -6.16 -19.27 16.26
C GLN A 30 -5.70 -17.82 16.42
N VAL A 31 -4.46 -17.51 16.03
CA VAL A 31 -3.94 -16.14 15.99
C VAL A 31 -4.04 -15.64 14.55
N ALA A 32 -4.60 -14.45 14.32
CA ALA A 32 -4.73 -13.90 12.97
C ALA A 32 -3.36 -13.70 12.28
N GLN A 33 -2.30 -13.57 13.09
CA GLN A 33 -0.89 -13.50 12.67
C GLN A 33 -0.34 -14.76 11.99
N ASP A 34 -0.97 -15.94 12.13
CA ASP A 34 -0.36 -17.21 11.67
C ASP A 34 -0.17 -17.29 10.15
N SER A 35 -0.82 -16.41 9.38
CA SER A 35 -0.80 -16.47 7.92
C SER A 35 -0.61 -15.13 7.21
N LEU A 36 -0.59 -14.01 7.93
CA LEU A 36 -0.46 -12.67 7.36
C LEU A 36 0.84 -11.99 7.84
N PRO A 37 1.42 -11.07 7.05
CA PRO A 37 2.49 -10.21 7.56
C PRO A 37 1.98 -9.33 8.72
N SER A 38 2.90 -8.66 9.42
CA SER A 38 2.52 -7.63 10.41
C SER A 38 1.53 -6.64 9.80
N TYR A 39 0.56 -6.16 10.60
CA TYR A 39 -0.44 -5.20 10.13
C TYR A 39 0.20 -3.93 9.56
N GLU A 40 1.27 -3.43 10.17
CA GLU A 40 2.02 -2.27 9.65
C GLU A 40 2.53 -2.49 8.22
N VAL A 41 3.07 -3.67 7.94
CA VAL A 41 3.57 -4.03 6.61
C VAL A 41 2.42 -4.30 5.64
N LEU A 42 1.36 -4.95 6.12
CA LEU A 42 0.19 -5.25 5.32
C LEU A 42 -0.51 -3.98 4.84
N ASP A 43 -0.72 -3.04 5.76
CA ASP A 43 -1.46 -1.81 5.52
C ASP A 43 -0.67 -0.91 4.55
N ASP A 44 0.65 -0.77 4.72
CA ASP A 44 1.46 0.01 3.76
C ASP A 44 1.43 -0.60 2.34
N ILE A 45 1.49 -1.93 2.22
CA ILE A 45 1.35 -2.61 0.92
C ILE A 45 -0.06 -2.37 0.33
N LEU A 46 -1.11 -2.42 1.14
CA LEU A 46 -2.49 -2.20 0.68
C LEU A 46 -2.73 -0.75 0.26
N ASP A 47 -2.20 0.22 0.99
CA ASP A 47 -2.30 1.63 0.67
C ASP A 47 -1.61 1.92 -0.66
N ARG A 48 -0.37 1.46 -0.85
CA ARG A 48 0.35 1.60 -2.13
C ARG A 48 -0.39 0.93 -3.29
N LEU A 49 -0.91 -0.27 -3.08
CA LEU A 49 -1.59 -1.04 -4.13
C LEU A 49 -2.95 -0.45 -4.52
N ILE A 50 -3.75 -0.03 -3.53
CA ILE A 50 -5.17 0.34 -3.72
C ILE A 50 -5.31 1.86 -3.84
N LEU A 51 -4.72 2.62 -2.92
CA LEU A 51 -4.86 4.06 -2.87
C LEU A 51 -3.90 4.74 -3.85
N GLU A 52 -2.65 4.27 -3.98
CA GLU A 52 -1.67 4.90 -4.86
C GLU A 52 -1.61 4.29 -6.27
N HIS A 53 -2.23 3.12 -6.50
CA HIS A 53 -2.16 2.36 -7.76
C HIS A 53 -0.74 1.96 -8.19
N GLN A 54 0.16 1.77 -7.23
CA GLN A 54 1.48 1.23 -7.52
C GLN A 54 1.37 -0.24 -7.97
N SER A 55 2.19 -0.59 -8.95
CA SER A 55 2.39 -1.96 -9.40
C SER A 55 3.13 -2.79 -8.33
N PRO A 56 2.97 -4.13 -8.32
CA PRO A 56 3.73 -4.97 -7.39
C PRO A 56 5.25 -4.76 -7.48
N THR A 57 5.77 -4.44 -8.66
CA THR A 57 7.20 -4.17 -8.88
C THR A 57 7.65 -2.89 -8.18
N GLU A 58 6.88 -1.81 -8.29
CA GLU A 58 7.16 -0.54 -7.61
C GLU A 58 7.12 -0.70 -6.08
N ILE A 59 6.19 -1.51 -5.56
CA ILE A 59 6.09 -1.81 -4.12
C ILE A 59 7.31 -2.64 -3.65
N VAL A 60 7.83 -3.55 -4.47
CA VAL A 60 9.08 -4.25 -4.12
C VAL A 60 10.27 -3.29 -4.15
N GLN A 61 10.32 -2.37 -5.11
CA GLN A 61 11.36 -1.34 -5.20
C GLN A 61 11.33 -0.36 -4.02
N SER A 62 10.18 -0.15 -3.37
CA SER A 62 10.07 0.67 -2.15
C SER A 62 10.59 -0.03 -0.89
N GLY A 63 11.07 -1.28 -1.00
CA GLY A 63 11.75 -1.99 0.08
C GLY A 63 10.95 -3.11 0.73
N HIS A 64 9.77 -3.46 0.20
CA HIS A 64 9.02 -4.61 0.71
C HIS A 64 9.53 -5.94 0.17
N ASP A 65 9.44 -6.98 0.99
CA ASP A 65 9.78 -8.34 0.57
C ASP A 65 8.85 -8.81 -0.56
N ARG A 66 9.46 -9.30 -1.64
CA ARG A 66 8.76 -9.77 -2.84
C ARG A 66 7.74 -10.87 -2.54
N ALA A 67 8.11 -11.87 -1.75
CA ALA A 67 7.22 -12.98 -1.44
C ALA A 67 6.01 -12.51 -0.63
N VAL A 68 6.20 -11.52 0.25
CA VAL A 68 5.11 -10.87 0.99
C VAL A 68 4.19 -10.10 0.05
N VAL A 69 4.73 -9.26 -0.83
CA VAL A 69 3.93 -8.47 -1.80
C VAL A 69 3.12 -9.40 -2.71
N GLU A 70 3.74 -10.42 -3.31
CA GLU A 70 3.07 -11.40 -4.17
C GLU A 70 1.94 -12.13 -3.43
N LYS A 71 2.17 -12.51 -2.18
CA LYS A 71 1.17 -13.16 -1.33
C LYS A 71 -0.01 -12.24 -1.04
N VAL A 72 0.25 -10.98 -0.66
CA VAL A 72 -0.81 -9.99 -0.38
C VAL A 72 -1.64 -9.72 -1.63
N VAL A 73 -1.00 -9.48 -2.77
CA VAL A 73 -1.67 -9.25 -4.06
C VAL A 73 -2.56 -10.44 -4.43
N LYS A 74 -2.09 -11.67 -4.23
CA LYS A 74 -2.88 -12.89 -4.45
C LYS A 74 -4.09 -12.96 -3.53
N LEU A 75 -3.94 -12.61 -2.25
CA LEU A 75 -5.04 -12.58 -1.29
C LEU A 75 -6.08 -11.51 -1.64
N VAL A 76 -5.63 -10.31 -2.03
CA VAL A 76 -6.50 -9.22 -2.49
C VAL A 76 -7.33 -9.69 -3.68
N ASN A 77 -6.70 -10.24 -4.72
CA ASN A 77 -7.41 -10.73 -5.91
C ASN A 77 -8.43 -11.83 -5.57
N ARG A 78 -8.08 -12.76 -4.68
CA ARG A 78 -8.97 -13.87 -4.30
C ARG A 78 -10.13 -13.41 -3.42
N ALA A 79 -10.04 -12.26 -2.77
CA ALA A 79 -11.09 -11.72 -1.93
C ALA A 79 -12.17 -10.95 -2.72
N GLU A 80 -12.01 -10.75 -4.03
CA GLU A 80 -12.94 -9.96 -4.85
C GLU A 80 -14.37 -10.48 -4.84
N PHE A 81 -14.54 -11.80 -4.88
CA PHE A 81 -15.89 -12.39 -4.80
C PHE A 81 -16.58 -12.03 -3.48
N LYS A 82 -15.82 -11.94 -2.37
CA LYS A 82 -16.35 -11.56 -1.05
C LYS A 82 -16.76 -10.09 -1.03
N ARG A 83 -15.95 -9.21 -1.64
CA ARG A 83 -16.23 -7.77 -1.71
C ARG A 83 -17.51 -7.47 -2.50
N LYS A 84 -17.76 -8.20 -3.60
CA LYS A 84 -19.00 -8.02 -4.37
C LYS A 84 -20.26 -8.45 -3.64
N GLN A 85 -20.15 -9.32 -2.63
CA GLN A 85 -21.26 -9.77 -1.80
C GLN A 85 -21.40 -8.96 -0.50
N ALA A 86 -20.46 -8.04 -0.23
CA ALA A 86 -20.50 -7.22 0.98
C ALA A 86 -21.69 -6.24 0.95
N PRO A 87 -22.34 -5.99 2.10
CA PRO A 87 -23.37 -4.97 2.19
C PRO A 87 -22.78 -3.58 1.91
N PRO A 88 -23.61 -2.60 1.49
CA PRO A 88 -23.15 -1.23 1.33
C PRO A 88 -22.61 -0.69 2.67
N GLY A 89 -21.47 -0.02 2.62
CA GLY A 89 -20.81 0.59 3.77
C GLY A 89 -20.39 2.04 3.49
N LEU A 90 -20.09 2.78 4.55
CA LEU A 90 -19.56 4.13 4.46
C LEU A 90 -18.15 4.12 3.88
N LYS A 91 -17.85 5.07 3.00
CA LYS A 91 -16.55 5.22 2.37
C LYS A 91 -15.79 6.33 3.07
N VAL A 92 -14.56 6.03 3.48
CA VAL A 92 -13.67 6.95 4.20
C VAL A 92 -12.40 7.28 3.40
N THR A 93 -12.21 6.64 2.24
CA THR A 93 -11.07 6.86 1.34
C THR A 93 -11.54 7.17 -0.08
N ASP A 94 -10.71 7.91 -0.83
CA ASP A 94 -10.99 8.31 -2.21
C ASP A 94 -11.15 7.11 -3.15
N ARG A 95 -10.39 6.03 -2.89
CA ARG A 95 -10.41 4.76 -3.65
C ARG A 95 -10.93 3.60 -2.82
N ALA A 96 -12.15 3.76 -2.30
CA ALA A 96 -12.84 2.69 -1.59
C ALA A 96 -13.35 1.57 -2.53
N PHE A 97 -13.44 0.35 -1.98
CA PHE A 97 -13.97 -0.81 -2.68
C PHE A 97 -15.38 -0.55 -3.28
N GLY A 98 -15.64 -1.11 -4.48
CA GLY A 98 -16.89 -0.92 -5.20
C GLY A 98 -16.73 0.08 -6.35
N THR A 99 -17.22 1.31 -6.20
CA THR A 99 -17.21 2.29 -7.30
C THR A 99 -15.79 2.74 -7.68
N GLY A 100 -14.89 2.87 -6.71
CA GLY A 100 -13.49 3.26 -6.91
C GLY A 100 -12.53 2.10 -7.20
N TRP A 101 -13.00 0.85 -7.09
CA TRP A 101 -12.21 -0.35 -7.34
C TRP A 101 -13.04 -1.36 -8.11
N ARG A 102 -12.78 -1.44 -9.42
CA ARG A 102 -13.53 -2.31 -10.34
C ARG A 102 -12.62 -3.34 -10.94
N VAL A 103 -12.65 -4.55 -10.39
CA VAL A 103 -11.94 -5.69 -10.94
C VAL A 103 -12.92 -6.84 -11.25
N PRO A 104 -12.68 -7.60 -12.34
CA PRO A 104 -13.49 -8.77 -12.65
C PRO A 104 -13.24 -9.89 -11.63
N ILE A 105 -14.29 -10.66 -11.30
CA ILE A 105 -14.16 -11.80 -10.37
C ILE A 105 -13.36 -12.93 -11.04
N ALA A 106 -13.69 -13.26 -12.28
CA ALA A 106 -13.00 -14.26 -13.08
C ALA A 106 -11.79 -13.64 -13.78
N LYS A 107 -10.75 -13.27 -13.02
CA LYS A 107 -9.48 -12.74 -13.54
C LYS A 107 -8.36 -13.74 -13.24
N GLN A 108 -7.73 -14.29 -14.28
CA GLN A 108 -6.55 -15.16 -14.15
C GLN A 108 -5.26 -14.34 -14.32
N TRP A 109 -5.12 -13.27 -13.55
CA TRP A 109 -3.93 -12.43 -13.60
C TRP A 109 -2.89 -12.94 -12.62
N GLN A 110 -1.67 -13.13 -13.12
CA GLN A 110 -0.51 -13.51 -12.33
C GLN A 110 0.38 -12.27 -12.20
N PRO A 111 0.69 -11.80 -10.98
CA PRO A 111 1.61 -10.69 -10.80
C PRO A 111 3.01 -11.14 -11.25
N ALA A 112 3.42 -10.74 -12.45
CA ALA A 112 4.81 -10.83 -12.86
C ALA A 112 5.55 -9.67 -12.17
N VAL A 113 6.23 -9.94 -11.06
CA VAL A 113 7.25 -9.01 -10.56
C VAL A 113 8.47 -9.20 -11.47
N GLU A 114 8.47 -8.47 -12.57
CA GLU A 114 9.57 -8.44 -13.53
C GLU A 114 10.67 -7.56 -12.93
N VAL A 115 11.84 -8.16 -12.68
CA VAL A 115 12.98 -7.44 -12.13
C VAL A 115 13.53 -6.58 -13.26
N LEU A 116 13.51 -5.25 -13.09
CA LEU A 116 14.36 -4.38 -13.89
C LEU A 116 15.81 -4.68 -13.47
N SER A 117 16.43 -5.66 -14.12
CA SER A 117 17.79 -6.15 -13.85
C SER A 117 18.86 -5.31 -14.56
N GLU A 118 18.66 -4.00 -14.63
CA GLU A 118 19.65 -3.09 -15.20
C GLU A 118 20.00 -2.06 -14.11
N PRO A 119 21.27 -1.96 -13.69
CA PRO A 119 21.69 -0.79 -12.93
C PRO A 119 21.41 0.43 -13.82
N ILE A 120 20.65 1.39 -13.30
CA ILE A 120 20.56 2.70 -13.94
C ILE A 120 21.97 3.28 -13.85
N GLU A 121 22.75 3.11 -14.92
CA GLU A 121 23.93 3.92 -15.14
C GLU A 121 23.44 5.36 -15.20
N HIS A 122 23.62 6.08 -14.08
CA HIS A 122 23.64 7.53 -14.11
C HIS A 122 24.77 7.91 -15.06
N PRO A 123 24.50 8.53 -16.24
CA PRO A 123 25.60 9.07 -17.01
C PRO A 123 26.27 10.11 -16.11
N ALA A 124 27.51 9.81 -15.74
CA ALA A 124 28.33 10.65 -14.91
C ALA A 124 28.25 12.09 -15.39
N SER A 125 28.03 12.99 -14.43
CA SER A 125 28.27 14.42 -14.57
C SER A 125 29.57 14.61 -15.36
N SER A 126 29.45 15.17 -16.57
CA SER A 126 30.60 15.60 -17.34
C SER A 126 31.39 16.61 -16.51
N PRO A 127 32.72 16.47 -16.39
CA PRO A 127 33.52 17.42 -15.64
C PRO A 127 33.52 18.75 -16.38
N GLN A 128 33.37 19.83 -15.62
CA GLN A 128 33.54 21.19 -16.11
C GLN A 128 34.94 21.33 -16.72
N GLY A 129 34.99 21.55 -18.04
CA GLY A 129 36.16 22.00 -18.77
C GLY A 129 35.97 23.47 -19.13
N ASN A 130 36.66 24.33 -18.39
CA ASN A 130 36.76 25.76 -18.60
C ASN A 130 37.32 26.07 -20.01
N ALA A 131 36.55 26.78 -20.84
CA ALA A 131 37.03 27.40 -22.07
C ALA A 131 36.35 28.78 -22.22
N VAL A 132 36.69 29.67 -21.30
CA VAL A 132 36.70 31.11 -21.57
C VAL A 132 37.87 31.36 -22.52
N GLU A 133 37.66 32.24 -23.51
CA GLU A 133 38.55 32.62 -24.60
C GLU A 133 38.63 31.65 -25.79
N GLN A 134 37.94 31.99 -26.89
CA GLN A 134 38.64 32.27 -28.15
C GLN A 134 37.70 32.89 -29.21
N ILE A 135 37.99 34.17 -29.51
CA ILE A 135 37.94 34.86 -30.82
C ILE A 135 36.60 34.95 -31.57
N ALA A 136 35.80 35.97 -31.21
CA ALA A 136 34.93 36.65 -32.17
C ALA A 136 35.45 38.08 -32.36
N SER A 137 36.45 38.23 -33.23
CA SER A 137 36.87 39.53 -33.75
C SER A 137 37.46 39.31 -35.12
N VAL A 138 36.67 39.59 -36.15
CA VAL A 138 37.01 40.26 -37.43
C VAL A 138 35.77 40.10 -38.30
N ASP A 139 34.91 41.12 -38.27
CA ASP A 139 34.15 41.51 -39.45
C ASP A 139 33.83 43.01 -39.33
N MET A 140 34.76 43.82 -39.81
CA MET A 140 34.52 45.21 -40.17
C MET A 140 35.29 45.50 -41.45
N THR A 141 34.62 45.25 -42.57
CA THR A 141 34.78 46.07 -43.77
C THR A 141 33.43 46.71 -44.10
N ARG A 142 33.02 47.67 -43.27
CA ARG A 142 32.56 49.00 -43.71
C ARG A 142 32.62 49.98 -42.56
#